data_AF-A0A939QAR5-F1
#
_entry.id   AF-A0A939QAR5-F1
#
_cell.length_a   1.000
_cell.length_b   1.000
_cell.length_c   1.000
_cell.angle_alpha   90.00
_cell.angle_beta   90.00
_cell.angle_gamma   90.00
#
_symmetry.space_group_name_H-M   'P 1'
#
loop_
_entity.id
_entity.type
_entity.pdbx_description
1 polymer ?
#
loop_
_entity_poly.entity_id
_entity_poly.type
_entity_poly.pdbx_seq_one_letter_code
_entity_poly.pdbx_strand_id
1 'polypeptide(L)'
;MAQVKEQVVTLQSGDSRIGVPCAVCSSPLAAGEEAVFCPRCKSGHHLRCWIQQGGCGRRGCRQVASRELLPEKVEAPIRPSKIPPRAIAAVVAAILFIGGWLVWNARNAAIIRANTMTVMVPSLEDDLLWRQLVDEYNEDPPTGKRLELIYTPYGPTGIDYEQKLLVLLAARDGPEVVVLEPDLFSVYLQQEFLTPVDEVVAALVEQGVPLDAARLAEARREGAHYGIPHPERHAFLVTPVVTRHTGEGPELLRVIAQRLYELTVPEALRAAPAPEAEAAP
;
A
#
# COMPACT_ATOMS: atom_id res chain seq x y z
N MET A 1 -22.72 -47.63 24.51
CA MET A 1 -23.29 -48.62 23.57
C MET A 1 -22.40 -49.85 23.61
N ALA A 2 -22.92 -51.00 24.02
CA ALA A 2 -22.15 -52.24 24.04
C ALA A 2 -21.76 -52.61 22.60
N GLN A 3 -20.46 -52.64 22.31
CA GLN A 3 -19.96 -53.05 21.01
C GLN A 3 -20.27 -54.55 20.86
N VAL A 4 -21.13 -54.91 19.90
CA VAL A 4 -21.39 -56.32 19.59
C VAL A 4 -20.07 -56.91 19.13
N LYS A 5 -19.52 -57.81 19.94
CA LYS A 5 -18.21 -58.42 19.74
C LYS A 5 -18.31 -59.47 18.63
N GLU A 6 -17.32 -59.49 17.76
CA GLU A 6 -17.18 -60.55 16.77
C GLU A 6 -16.93 -61.90 17.45
N GLN A 7 -17.43 -62.97 16.84
CA GLN A 7 -17.16 -64.34 17.26
C GLN A 7 -16.18 -64.96 16.27
N VAL A 8 -15.05 -65.45 16.78
CA VAL A 8 -14.11 -66.28 16.02
C VAL A 8 -14.67 -67.70 16.01
N VAL A 9 -14.80 -68.29 14.83
CA VAL A 9 -15.35 -69.64 14.64
C VAL A 9 -14.38 -70.45 13.80
N THR A 10 -14.03 -71.65 14.28
CA THR A 10 -13.32 -72.64 13.48
C THR A 10 -14.33 -73.41 12.63
N LEU A 11 -14.21 -73.33 11.31
CA LEU A 11 -15.16 -73.95 10.38
C LEU A 11 -14.96 -75.47 10.34
N GLN A 12 -15.96 -76.24 10.75
CA GLN A 12 -15.91 -77.70 10.74
C GLN A 12 -16.32 -78.27 9.37
N SER A 13 -15.87 -79.48 9.05
CA SER A 13 -16.25 -80.16 7.81
C SER A 13 -17.77 -80.37 7.75
N GLY A 14 -18.43 -79.76 6.75
CA GLY A 14 -19.90 -79.77 6.61
C GLY A 14 -20.60 -78.48 7.05
N ASP A 15 -19.87 -77.45 7.50
CA ASP A 15 -20.45 -76.15 7.81
C ASP A 15 -20.93 -75.41 6.55
N SER A 16 -22.18 -74.96 6.55
CA SER A 16 -22.80 -74.15 5.48
C SER A 16 -22.05 -72.85 5.14
N ARG A 17 -21.15 -72.40 6.02
CA ARG A 17 -20.36 -71.17 5.86
C ARG A 17 -19.05 -71.38 5.11
N ILE A 18 -18.68 -72.63 4.79
CA ILE A 18 -17.56 -72.96 3.90
C ILE A 18 -17.89 -72.47 2.48
N GLY A 19 -16.89 -71.93 1.78
CA GLY A 19 -17.03 -71.40 0.42
C GLY A 19 -17.47 -69.94 0.35
N VAL A 20 -17.90 -69.33 1.47
CA VAL A 20 -18.24 -67.89 1.51
C VAL A 20 -16.97 -67.07 1.22
N PRO A 21 -16.99 -66.10 0.31
CA PRO A 21 -15.80 -65.31 -0.01
C PRO A 21 -15.46 -64.34 1.13
N CYS A 22 -14.18 -64.28 1.51
CA CYS A 22 -13.68 -63.30 2.45
C CYS A 22 -13.84 -61.88 1.89
N ALA A 23 -14.44 -60.97 2.64
CA ALA A 23 -14.69 -59.60 2.18
C ALA A 23 -13.43 -58.72 2.00
N VAL A 24 -12.24 -59.22 2.33
CA VAL A 24 -10.95 -58.53 2.14
C VAL A 24 -10.18 -59.11 0.95
N CYS A 25 -9.88 -60.41 0.96
CA CYS A 25 -9.05 -61.04 -0.07
C CYS A 25 -9.86 -61.76 -1.17
N SER A 26 -11.19 -61.84 -1.03
CA SER A 26 -12.12 -62.54 -1.95
C SER A 26 -11.91 -64.05 -2.10
N SER A 27 -10.90 -64.65 -1.46
CA SER A 27 -10.73 -66.10 -1.40
C SER A 27 -11.85 -66.76 -0.56
N PRO A 28 -12.34 -67.94 -0.96
CA PRO A 28 -13.37 -68.66 -0.23
C PRO A 28 -12.86 -69.17 1.12
N LEU A 29 -13.73 -69.16 2.13
CA LEU A 29 -13.42 -69.75 3.42
C LEU A 29 -13.38 -71.29 3.34
N ALA A 30 -12.37 -71.92 3.91
CA ALA A 30 -12.13 -73.37 3.88
C ALA A 30 -12.53 -74.09 5.17
N ALA A 31 -12.66 -75.42 5.12
CA ALA A 31 -12.80 -76.23 6.32
C ALA A 31 -11.49 -76.24 7.14
N GLY A 32 -11.59 -76.16 8.46
CA GLY A 32 -10.48 -76.21 9.40
C GLY A 32 -9.82 -74.87 9.72
N GLU A 33 -10.19 -73.77 9.04
CA GLU A 33 -9.63 -72.45 9.33
C GLU A 33 -10.49 -71.63 10.30
N GLU A 34 -9.87 -70.62 10.91
CA GLU A 34 -10.55 -69.67 11.77
C GLU A 34 -11.10 -68.50 10.95
N ALA A 35 -12.42 -68.34 11.01
CA ALA A 35 -13.15 -67.29 10.33
C ALA A 35 -13.85 -66.37 11.33
N VAL A 36 -14.02 -65.12 10.92
CA VAL A 36 -14.75 -64.07 11.66
C VAL A 36 -15.88 -63.56 10.80
N PHE A 37 -17.09 -63.61 11.35
CA PHE A 37 -18.27 -63.02 10.71
C PHE A 37 -18.57 -61.67 11.36
N CYS A 38 -18.65 -60.63 10.52
CA CYS A 38 -18.91 -59.29 11.02
C CYS A 38 -20.24 -59.26 11.80
N PRO A 39 -20.27 -58.86 13.08
CA PRO A 39 -21.51 -58.85 13.86
C PRO A 39 -22.58 -57.94 13.26
N ARG A 40 -22.17 -56.89 12.54
CA ARG A 40 -23.03 -55.88 11.92
C ARG A 40 -23.56 -56.25 10.54
N CYS A 41 -22.68 -56.58 9.59
CA CYS A 41 -23.08 -56.85 8.19
C CYS A 41 -23.01 -58.33 7.79
N LYS A 42 -22.63 -59.20 8.72
CA LYS A 42 -22.55 -60.67 8.58
C LYS A 42 -21.63 -61.18 7.48
N SER A 43 -20.79 -60.33 6.87
CA SER A 43 -19.79 -60.80 5.91
C SER A 43 -18.70 -61.63 6.57
N GLY A 44 -18.25 -62.68 5.88
CA GLY A 44 -17.17 -63.56 6.32
C GLY A 44 -15.79 -62.97 6.03
N HIS A 45 -14.84 -63.26 6.91
CA HIS A 45 -13.43 -62.88 6.79
C HIS A 45 -12.57 -64.00 7.37
N HIS A 46 -11.39 -64.26 6.80
CA HIS A 46 -10.37 -65.01 7.53
C HIS A 46 -9.96 -64.23 8.78
N LEU A 47 -9.66 -64.90 9.90
CA LEU A 47 -9.22 -64.23 11.13
C LEU A 47 -8.02 -63.30 10.88
N ARG A 48 -7.03 -63.75 10.11
CA ARG A 48 -5.86 -62.94 9.74
C ARG A 48 -6.25 -61.66 8.98
N CYS A 49 -7.15 -61.77 8.00
CA CYS A 49 -7.60 -60.63 7.23
C CYS A 49 -8.38 -59.62 8.09
N TRP A 50 -9.18 -60.12 9.04
CA TRP A 50 -9.90 -59.28 10.01
C TRP A 50 -8.94 -58.47 10.89
N ILE A 51 -7.91 -59.13 11.44
CA ILE A 51 -6.89 -58.50 12.30
C ILE A 51 -6.06 -57.48 11.51
N GLN A 52 -5.54 -57.86 10.34
CA GLN A 52 -4.70 -56.99 9.52
C GLN A 52 -5.44 -55.75 9.03
N GLN A 53 -6.72 -55.90 8.64
CA GLN A 53 -7.56 -54.78 8.21
C GLN A 53 -7.98 -53.90 9.40
N GLY A 54 -7.90 -54.39 10.63
CA GLY A 54 -8.42 -53.71 11.82
C GLY A 54 -9.95 -53.77 11.95
N GLY A 55 -10.62 -54.71 11.27
CA GLY A 55 -12.08 -54.85 11.25
C GLY A 55 -12.65 -55.36 9.92
N CYS A 56 -13.90 -54.97 9.64
CA CYS A 56 -14.62 -55.44 8.45
C CYS A 56 -14.10 -54.79 7.16
N GLY A 57 -13.77 -55.60 6.16
CA GLY A 57 -13.31 -55.14 4.83
C GLY A 57 -14.42 -54.75 3.85
N ARG A 58 -15.70 -55.00 4.20
CA ARG A 58 -16.82 -54.69 3.31
C ARG A 58 -17.02 -53.18 3.22
N ARG A 59 -16.99 -52.64 1.99
CA ARG A 59 -17.29 -51.22 1.71
C ARG A 59 -18.60 -50.80 2.40
N GLY A 60 -18.51 -49.73 3.20
CA GLY A 60 -19.65 -49.16 3.93
C GLY A 60 -19.90 -49.72 5.34
N CYS A 61 -19.23 -50.81 5.76
CA CYS A 61 -19.33 -51.30 7.13
C CYS A 61 -18.30 -50.61 8.04
N ARG A 62 -18.74 -50.01 9.15
CA ARG A 62 -17.85 -49.34 10.13
C ARG A 62 -17.49 -50.22 11.33
N GLN A 63 -17.61 -51.55 11.20
CA GLN A 63 -17.25 -52.45 12.29
C GLN A 63 -15.73 -52.57 12.37
N VAL A 64 -15.16 -52.23 13.51
CA VAL A 64 -13.74 -52.42 13.83
C VAL A 64 -13.51 -53.71 14.61
N ALA A 65 -12.31 -54.27 14.51
CA ALA A 65 -11.89 -55.40 15.30
C ALA A 65 -11.81 -55.01 16.78
N SER A 66 -12.21 -55.94 17.64
CA SER A 66 -12.03 -55.88 19.08
C SER A 66 -10.55 -55.75 19.43
N ARG A 67 -10.26 -54.95 20.46
CA ARG A 67 -8.88 -54.65 20.87
C ARG A 67 -8.10 -55.90 21.28
N GLU A 68 -8.78 -56.95 21.75
CA GLU A 68 -8.10 -58.18 22.19
C GLU A 68 -7.55 -59.01 21.01
N LEU A 69 -8.06 -58.80 19.79
CA LEU A 69 -7.56 -59.46 18.58
C LEU A 69 -6.44 -58.67 17.89
N LEU A 70 -6.25 -57.39 18.24
CA LEU A 70 -5.24 -56.53 17.64
C LEU A 70 -3.92 -56.59 18.41
N PRO A 71 -2.77 -56.56 17.73
CA PRO A 71 -1.48 -56.49 18.40
C PRO A 71 -1.35 -55.18 19.19
N GLU A 72 -0.67 -55.24 20.33
CA GLU A 72 -0.40 -54.08 21.17
C GLU A 72 0.46 -53.06 20.40
N LYS A 73 -0.02 -51.82 20.30
CA LYS A 73 0.69 -50.75 19.58
C LYS A 73 1.84 -50.26 20.47
N VAL A 74 3.08 -50.61 20.11
CA VAL A 74 4.27 -50.09 20.78
C VAL A 74 4.40 -48.58 20.48
N GLU A 75 4.15 -47.74 21.47
CA GLU A 75 4.35 -46.30 21.36
C GLU A 75 5.85 -45.99 21.34
N ALA A 76 6.33 -45.42 20.23
CA ALA A 76 7.70 -44.93 20.16
C ALA A 76 7.84 -43.62 20.97
N PRO A 77 8.92 -43.44 21.74
CA PRO A 77 9.10 -42.24 22.55
C PRO A 77 9.34 -41.00 21.66
N ILE A 78 8.58 -39.93 21.91
CA ILE A 78 8.77 -38.62 21.28
C ILE A 78 10.09 -38.03 21.80
N ARG A 79 11.11 -37.90 20.94
CA ARG A 79 12.35 -37.18 21.29
C ARG A 79 12.21 -35.69 20.94
N PRO A 80 12.31 -34.77 21.91
CA PRO A 80 12.31 -33.34 21.60
C PRO A 80 13.61 -32.97 20.89
N SER A 81 13.49 -32.30 19.74
CA SER A 81 14.63 -31.70 19.04
C SER A 81 15.15 -30.50 19.83
N LYS A 82 16.42 -30.51 20.21
CA LYS A 82 17.08 -29.37 20.87
C LYS A 82 17.60 -28.43 19.79
N ILE A 83 17.01 -27.25 19.66
CA ILE A 83 17.52 -26.20 18.76
C ILE A 83 18.93 -25.82 19.27
N PRO A 84 19.97 -25.85 18.41
CA PRO A 84 21.32 -25.53 18.86
C PRO A 84 21.44 -24.01 19.11
N PRO A 85 22.23 -23.56 20.10
CA PRO A 85 22.33 -22.15 20.49
C PRO A 85 22.77 -21.23 19.34
N ARG A 86 23.59 -21.75 18.40
CA ARG A 86 23.97 -21.04 17.16
C ARG A 86 22.78 -20.66 16.27
N ALA A 87 21.73 -21.47 16.24
CA ALA A 87 20.53 -21.18 15.45
C ALA A 87 19.72 -20.05 16.09
N ILE A 88 19.63 -20.02 17.42
CA ILE A 88 18.99 -18.92 18.15
C ILE A 88 19.78 -17.63 17.94
N ALA A 89 21.11 -17.67 18.06
CA ALA A 89 21.97 -16.52 17.80
C ALA A 89 21.83 -15.98 16.37
N ALA A 90 21.73 -16.86 15.36
CA ALA A 90 21.51 -16.46 13.98
C ALA A 90 20.16 -15.75 13.78
N VAL A 91 19.09 -16.26 14.40
CA VAL A 91 17.76 -15.62 14.34
C VAL A 91 17.77 -14.26 15.02
N VAL A 92 18.38 -14.15 16.20
CA VAL A 92 18.51 -12.86 16.91
C VAL A 92 19.32 -11.86 16.08
N ALA A 93 20.44 -12.29 15.50
CA ALA A 93 21.25 -11.44 14.63
C ALA A 93 20.46 -10.96 13.39
N ALA A 94 19.68 -11.85 12.77
CA ALA A 94 18.82 -11.50 11.64
C ALA A 94 17.76 -10.47 12.03
N ILE A 95 17.10 -10.64 13.18
CA ILE A 95 16.11 -9.67 13.68
C ILE A 95 16.75 -8.31 13.95
N LEU A 96 17.92 -8.28 14.60
CA LEU A 96 18.64 -7.03 14.86
C LEU A 96 19.10 -6.35 13.56
N PHE A 97 19.56 -7.12 12.59
CA PHE A 97 19.95 -6.60 11.29
C PHE A 97 18.77 -5.99 10.53
N ILE A 98 17.65 -6.70 10.45
CA ILE A 98 16.42 -6.20 9.80
C ILE A 98 15.91 -4.96 10.52
N GLY A 99 15.87 -4.97 11.86
CA GLY A 99 15.47 -3.82 12.66
C GLY A 99 16.37 -2.61 12.42
N GLY A 100 17.70 -2.80 12.42
CA GLY A 100 18.67 -1.76 12.10
C GLY A 100 18.50 -1.20 10.70
N TRP A 101 18.28 -2.06 9.70
CA TRP A 101 18.03 -1.66 8.32
C TRP A 101 16.73 -0.86 8.15
N LEU A 102 15.64 -1.28 8.80
CA LEU A 102 14.38 -0.54 8.78
C LEU A 102 14.52 0.85 9.41
N VAL A 103 15.20 0.95 10.57
CA VAL A 103 15.47 2.22 11.23
C VAL A 103 16.34 3.12 10.35
N TRP A 104 17.38 2.56 9.72
CA TRP A 104 18.25 3.28 8.79
C TRP A 104 17.46 3.86 7.62
N ASN A 105 16.64 3.03 6.96
CA ASN A 105 15.81 3.48 5.84
C ASN A 105 14.79 4.54 6.26
N ALA A 106 14.13 4.38 7.40
CA ALA A 106 13.19 5.38 7.92
C ALA A 106 13.89 6.71 8.20
N ARG A 107 15.10 6.69 8.77
CA ARG A 107 15.90 7.91 8.99
C ARG A 107 16.31 8.56 7.67
N ASN A 108 16.75 7.79 6.68
CA ASN A 108 17.11 8.33 5.38
C ASN A 108 15.90 8.97 4.67
N ALA A 109 14.74 8.31 4.71
CA ALA A 109 13.51 8.87 4.16
C ALA A 109 13.10 10.17 4.87
N ALA A 110 13.25 10.24 6.20
CA ALA A 110 12.99 11.46 6.96
C ALA A 110 13.96 12.61 6.59
N ILE A 111 15.25 12.30 6.40
CA ILE A 111 16.25 13.29 5.98
C ILE A 111 15.94 13.83 4.58
N ILE A 112 15.62 12.96 3.63
CA ILE A 112 15.22 13.38 2.27
C ILE A 112 14.00 14.29 2.35
N ARG A 113 12.96 13.86 3.07
CA ARG A 113 11.71 14.64 3.20
C ARG A 113 11.92 16.00 3.88
N ALA A 114 12.83 16.10 4.84
CA ALA A 114 13.19 17.35 5.51
C ALA A 114 13.94 18.33 4.59
N ASN A 115 14.68 17.82 3.60
CA ASN A 115 15.53 18.62 2.71
C ASN A 115 14.94 18.83 1.30
N THR A 116 13.67 18.47 1.11
CA THR A 116 12.99 18.56 -0.19
C THR A 116 11.65 19.26 -0.05
N MET A 117 11.46 20.30 -0.85
CA MET A 117 10.20 21.03 -1.07
C MET A 117 9.57 20.61 -2.38
N THR A 118 8.27 20.81 -2.50
CA THR A 118 7.47 20.29 -3.61
C THR A 118 6.59 21.35 -4.24
N VAL A 119 6.55 21.34 -5.57
CA VAL A 119 5.60 22.12 -6.37
C VAL A 119 4.70 21.16 -7.12
N MET A 120 3.39 21.31 -6.97
CA MET A 120 2.43 20.49 -7.69
C MET A 120 1.95 21.23 -8.94
N VAL A 121 2.15 20.60 -10.10
CA VAL A 121 1.90 21.21 -11.41
C VAL A 121 1.03 20.29 -12.30
N PRO A 122 0.12 20.85 -13.11
CA PRO A 122 -0.69 20.08 -14.06
C PRO A 122 0.18 19.53 -15.21
N SER A 123 0.07 18.24 -15.54
CA SER A 123 1.12 17.51 -16.28
C SER A 123 1.18 17.62 -17.81
N LEU A 124 0.50 18.56 -18.47
CA LEU A 124 0.22 18.40 -19.91
C LEU A 124 0.93 19.34 -20.90
N GLU A 125 1.39 20.54 -20.52
CA GLU A 125 1.87 21.49 -21.54
C GLU A 125 3.23 22.17 -21.23
N ASP A 126 3.64 22.27 -19.96
CA ASP A 126 4.80 23.09 -19.55
C ASP A 126 6.00 22.27 -18.99
N ASP A 127 6.07 20.97 -19.29
CA ASP A 127 7.01 20.05 -18.65
C ASP A 127 8.49 20.45 -18.83
N LEU A 128 8.86 20.99 -19.99
CA LEU A 128 10.23 21.46 -20.26
C LEU A 128 10.59 22.70 -19.44
N LEU A 129 9.67 23.67 -19.33
CA LEU A 129 9.85 24.89 -18.56
C LEU A 129 10.05 24.57 -17.07
N TRP A 130 9.17 23.73 -16.53
CA TRP A 130 9.25 23.32 -15.12
C TRP A 130 10.51 22.49 -14.83
N ARG A 131 10.93 21.61 -15.74
CA ARG A 131 12.20 20.87 -15.60
C ARG A 131 13.40 21.81 -15.59
N GLN A 132 13.48 22.75 -16.54
CA GLN A 132 14.56 23.73 -16.57
C GLN A 132 14.62 24.53 -15.27
N LEU A 133 13.47 25.03 -14.81
CA LEU A 133 13.38 25.77 -13.56
C LEU A 133 13.90 24.96 -12.37
N VAL A 134 13.54 23.68 -12.29
CA VAL A 134 13.95 22.80 -11.19
C VAL A 134 15.42 22.45 -11.25
N ASP A 135 15.96 22.23 -12.44
CA ASP A 135 17.37 21.94 -12.64
C ASP A 135 18.20 23.14 -12.18
N GLU A 136 17.89 24.34 -12.67
CA GLU A 136 18.56 25.60 -12.28
C GLU A 136 18.42 25.88 -10.77
N TYR A 137 17.21 25.73 -10.21
CA TYR A 137 16.98 25.90 -8.78
C TYR A 137 17.85 24.94 -7.95
N ASN A 138 18.01 23.70 -8.40
CA ASN A 138 18.71 22.67 -7.65
C ASN A 138 20.25 22.74 -7.77
N GLU A 139 20.79 23.59 -8.64
CA GLU A 139 22.23 23.88 -8.71
C GLU A 139 22.70 24.66 -7.47
N ASP A 140 21.95 25.68 -7.06
CA ASP A 140 22.18 26.46 -5.84
C ASP A 140 20.85 26.80 -5.14
N PRO A 141 20.29 25.88 -4.32
CA PRO A 141 18.95 26.02 -3.75
C PRO A 141 18.81 27.25 -2.85
N PRO A 142 18.03 28.29 -3.23
CA PRO A 142 17.95 29.53 -2.46
C PRO A 142 17.34 29.35 -1.07
N THR A 143 16.45 28.36 -0.89
CA THR A 143 15.83 28.04 0.41
C THR A 143 16.66 27.05 1.24
N GLY A 144 17.80 26.59 0.71
CA GLY A 144 18.60 25.51 1.30
C GLY A 144 17.99 24.12 1.17
N LYS A 145 16.81 23.97 0.53
CA LYS A 145 16.13 22.70 0.27
C LYS A 145 15.97 22.48 -1.23
N ARG A 146 16.10 21.22 -1.66
CA ARG A 146 15.91 20.82 -3.06
C ARG A 146 14.45 20.95 -3.46
N LEU A 147 14.22 21.18 -4.75
CA LEU A 147 12.89 21.25 -5.35
C LEU A 147 12.56 19.96 -6.09
N GLU A 148 11.35 19.44 -5.85
CA GLU A 148 10.78 18.33 -6.59
C GLU A 148 9.39 18.70 -7.15
N LEU A 149 9.06 18.14 -8.32
CA LEU A 149 7.77 18.36 -8.95
C LEU A 149 6.82 17.20 -8.73
N ILE A 150 5.59 17.52 -8.39
CA ILE A 150 4.48 16.59 -8.35
C ILE A 150 3.63 16.84 -9.60
N TYR A 151 3.99 16.18 -10.69
CA TYR A 151 3.16 16.17 -11.90
C TYR A 151 1.89 15.37 -11.63
N THR A 152 0.75 16.01 -11.90
CA THR A 152 -0.54 15.36 -11.77
C THR A 152 -1.39 15.71 -12.98
N PRO A 153 -1.97 14.71 -13.68
CA PRO A 153 -2.82 14.98 -14.82
C PRO A 153 -3.98 15.89 -14.42
N TYR A 154 -4.16 16.97 -15.16
CA TYR A 154 -5.37 17.77 -15.10
C TYR A 154 -6.29 17.19 -16.18
N GLY A 155 -7.09 16.19 -15.80
CA GLY A 155 -8.10 15.63 -16.71
C GLY A 155 -9.15 16.69 -17.09
N PRO A 156 -10.07 16.37 -18.02
CA PRO A 156 -11.12 17.32 -18.47
C PRO A 156 -12.04 17.82 -17.34
N THR A 157 -12.00 17.18 -16.17
CA THR A 157 -12.78 17.55 -14.98
C THR A 157 -11.91 18.06 -13.82
N GLY A 158 -10.57 18.06 -13.95
CA GLY A 158 -9.66 18.43 -12.85
C GLY A 158 -9.65 17.51 -11.61
N ILE A 159 -10.52 16.49 -11.58
CA ILE A 159 -10.78 15.66 -10.38
C ILE A 159 -9.52 14.94 -9.88
N ASP A 160 -8.71 14.37 -10.77
CA ASP A 160 -7.50 13.64 -10.36
C ASP A 160 -6.47 14.56 -9.69
N TYR A 161 -6.39 15.81 -10.17
CA TYR A 161 -5.54 16.84 -9.61
C TYR A 161 -6.01 17.25 -8.22
N GLU A 162 -7.28 17.61 -8.10
CA GLU A 162 -7.91 17.98 -6.82
C GLU A 162 -7.84 16.85 -5.80
N GLN A 163 -8.20 15.63 -6.19
CA GLN A 163 -8.21 14.47 -5.29
C GLN A 163 -6.82 14.21 -4.70
N LYS A 164 -5.77 14.29 -5.51
CA LYS A 164 -4.39 14.10 -5.03
C LYS A 164 -3.99 15.24 -4.08
N LEU A 165 -4.32 16.48 -4.42
CA LEU A 165 -4.05 17.63 -3.55
C LEU A 165 -4.75 17.45 -2.19
N LEU A 166 -6.04 17.12 -2.17
CA LEU A 166 -6.79 16.87 -0.94
C LEU A 166 -6.19 15.75 -0.09
N VAL A 167 -5.74 14.66 -0.71
CA VAL A 167 -5.06 13.56 0.00
C VAL A 167 -3.76 14.04 0.67
N LEU A 168 -2.96 14.84 -0.02
CA LEU A 168 -1.71 15.39 0.53
C LEU A 168 -1.97 16.37 1.68
N LEU A 169 -2.94 17.26 1.51
CA LEU A 169 -3.35 18.21 2.56
C LEU A 169 -3.89 17.49 3.80
N ALA A 170 -4.75 16.47 3.60
CA ALA A 170 -5.28 15.66 4.71
C ALA A 170 -4.18 14.90 5.46
N ALA A 171 -3.13 14.46 4.76
CA ALA A 171 -1.97 13.81 5.35
C ALA A 171 -0.99 14.78 6.04
N ARG A 172 -1.26 16.09 6.03
CA ARG A 172 -0.32 17.16 6.46
C ARG A 172 1.02 17.07 5.74
N ASP A 173 0.98 16.68 4.47
CA ASP A 173 2.14 16.61 3.57
C ASP A 173 1.85 17.38 2.28
N GLY A 174 1.14 18.49 2.41
CA GLY A 174 0.77 19.33 1.27
C GLY A 174 2.01 19.90 0.57
N PRO A 175 1.95 20.07 -0.75
CA PRO A 175 3.00 20.77 -1.48
C PRO A 175 3.14 22.22 -1.02
N GLU A 176 4.35 22.75 -1.07
CA GLU A 176 4.66 24.13 -0.70
C GLU A 176 4.01 25.12 -1.68
N VAL A 177 4.02 24.79 -2.97
CA VAL A 177 3.39 25.59 -4.02
C VAL A 177 2.52 24.69 -4.89
N VAL A 178 1.36 25.22 -5.29
CA VAL A 178 0.41 24.54 -6.17
C VAL A 178 0.04 25.48 -7.29
N VAL A 179 -0.07 24.95 -8.51
CA VAL A 179 -0.64 25.68 -9.65
C VAL A 179 -2.11 25.30 -9.77
N LEU A 180 -3.00 26.23 -9.45
CA LEU A 180 -4.45 26.04 -9.53
C LEU A 180 -5.02 26.73 -10.77
N GLU A 181 -5.79 25.99 -11.56
CA GLU A 181 -6.66 26.55 -12.59
C GLU A 181 -7.83 27.33 -11.96
N PRO A 182 -8.51 28.24 -12.69
CA PRO A 182 -9.40 29.25 -12.12
C PRO A 182 -10.58 28.67 -11.35
N ASP A 183 -11.15 27.58 -11.86
CA ASP A 183 -12.30 26.91 -11.25
C ASP A 183 -11.92 26.36 -9.86
N LEU A 184 -10.77 25.67 -9.79
CA LEU A 184 -10.27 25.10 -8.54
C LEU A 184 -9.75 26.18 -7.59
N PHE A 185 -9.08 27.20 -8.13
CA PHE A 185 -8.60 28.36 -7.36
C PHE A 185 -9.76 29.04 -6.62
N SER A 186 -10.87 29.30 -7.31
CA SER A 186 -12.04 29.95 -6.74
C SER A 186 -12.62 29.17 -5.55
N VAL A 187 -12.68 27.84 -5.66
CA VAL A 187 -13.14 26.97 -4.58
C VAL A 187 -12.20 27.05 -3.37
N TYR A 188 -10.88 26.95 -3.59
CA TYR A 188 -9.90 26.95 -2.51
C TYR A 188 -9.78 28.31 -1.82
N LEU A 189 -9.93 29.40 -2.59
CA LEU A 189 -9.99 30.76 -2.07
C LEU A 189 -11.19 30.95 -1.14
N GLN A 190 -12.35 30.40 -1.49
CA GLN A 190 -13.56 30.48 -0.66
C GLN A 190 -13.47 29.62 0.60
N GLN A 191 -12.79 28.47 0.53
CA GLN A 191 -12.67 27.52 1.64
C GLN A 191 -11.53 27.84 2.62
N GLU A 192 -10.81 28.96 2.45
CA GLU A 192 -9.70 29.39 3.32
C GLU A 192 -8.55 28.36 3.38
N PHE A 193 -8.35 27.61 2.31
CA PHE A 193 -7.25 26.65 2.21
C PHE A 193 -5.94 27.27 1.70
N LEU A 194 -5.91 28.57 1.45
CA LEU A 194 -4.76 29.29 0.89
C LEU A 194 -4.15 30.25 1.92
N THR A 195 -2.83 30.35 1.89
CA THR A 195 -2.05 31.30 2.70
C THR A 195 -2.02 32.65 1.99
N PRO A 196 -2.20 33.79 2.70
CA PRO A 196 -1.98 35.12 2.14
C PRO A 196 -0.55 35.32 1.63
N VAL A 197 -0.40 36.05 0.53
CA VAL A 197 0.87 36.24 -0.19
C VAL A 197 1.20 37.71 -0.45
N ASP A 198 0.64 38.65 0.32
CA ASP A 198 0.85 40.09 0.11
C ASP A 198 2.34 40.49 0.16
N GLU A 199 3.12 39.88 1.05
CA GLU A 199 4.57 40.11 1.14
C GLU A 199 5.30 39.62 -0.14
N VAL A 200 4.83 38.51 -0.71
CA VAL A 200 5.37 37.97 -1.97
C VAL A 200 5.01 38.92 -3.12
N VAL A 201 3.78 39.40 -3.18
CA VAL A 201 3.34 40.39 -4.19
C VAL A 201 4.19 41.65 -4.11
N ALA A 202 4.37 42.21 -2.90
CA ALA A 202 5.18 43.39 -2.69
C ALA A 202 6.63 43.18 -3.15
N ALA A 203 7.25 42.06 -2.76
CA ALA A 203 8.62 41.73 -3.16
C ALA A 203 8.78 41.56 -4.68
N LEU A 204 7.83 40.90 -5.35
CA LEU A 204 7.86 40.74 -6.81
C LEU A 204 7.70 42.08 -7.53
N VAL A 205 6.83 42.96 -7.04
CA VAL A 205 6.65 44.32 -7.59
C VAL A 205 7.92 45.15 -7.39
N GLU A 206 8.53 45.11 -6.21
CA GLU A 206 9.82 45.79 -5.93
C GLU A 206 10.95 45.29 -6.84
N GLN A 207 10.91 44.00 -7.21
CA GLN A 207 11.84 43.39 -8.17
C GLN A 207 11.51 43.68 -9.64
N GLY A 208 10.45 44.45 -9.91
CA GLY A 208 10.05 44.83 -11.27
C GLY A 208 9.37 43.70 -12.06
N VAL A 209 8.84 42.68 -11.38
CA VAL A 209 8.11 41.60 -12.04
C VAL A 209 6.76 42.13 -12.55
N PRO A 210 6.44 41.99 -13.85
CA PRO A 210 5.24 42.58 -14.45
C PRO A 210 4.00 41.73 -14.17
N LEU A 211 3.50 41.77 -12.93
CA LEU A 211 2.28 41.06 -12.54
C LEU A 211 1.04 41.67 -13.22
N ASP A 212 0.18 40.82 -13.77
CA ASP A 212 -1.12 41.24 -14.33
C ASP A 212 -2.04 41.75 -13.22
N ALA A 213 -2.30 43.06 -13.20
CA ALA A 213 -3.09 43.73 -12.18
C ALA A 213 -4.56 43.26 -12.14
N ALA A 214 -5.15 42.93 -13.28
CA ALA A 214 -6.54 42.46 -13.34
C ALA A 214 -6.65 41.07 -12.71
N ARG A 215 -5.72 40.18 -13.06
CA ARG A 215 -5.68 38.83 -12.50
C ARG A 215 -5.25 38.81 -11.04
N LEU A 216 -4.36 39.72 -10.64
CA LEU A 216 -4.00 39.88 -9.23
C LEU A 216 -5.21 40.31 -8.40
N ALA A 217 -6.11 41.14 -8.95
CA ALA A 217 -7.35 41.52 -8.29
C ALA A 217 -8.33 40.33 -8.12
N GLU A 218 -8.36 39.38 -9.06
CA GLU A 218 -9.13 38.13 -8.92
C GLU A 218 -8.64 37.25 -7.76
N ALA A 219 -7.35 37.33 -7.43
CA ALA A 219 -6.76 36.59 -6.33
C ALA A 219 -6.95 37.25 -4.95
N ARG A 220 -7.76 38.31 -4.86
CA ARG A 220 -7.96 39.09 -3.64
C ARG A 220 -9.22 38.68 -2.89
N ARG A 221 -9.09 38.44 -1.59
CA ARG A 221 -10.21 38.21 -0.66
C ARG A 221 -9.97 38.95 0.64
N GLU A 222 -11.00 39.64 1.17
CA GLU A 222 -10.94 40.34 2.46
C GLU A 222 -9.74 41.31 2.61
N GLY A 223 -9.24 41.84 1.49
CA GLY A 223 -8.13 42.80 1.47
C GLY A 223 -6.73 42.18 1.34
N ALA A 224 -6.60 40.86 1.28
CA ALA A 224 -5.34 40.14 1.09
C ALA A 224 -5.31 39.39 -0.26
N HIS A 225 -4.11 39.21 -0.82
CA HIS A 225 -3.90 38.37 -2.00
C HIS A 225 -3.56 36.94 -1.61
N TYR A 226 -4.07 35.95 -2.36
CA TYR A 226 -3.90 34.52 -2.05
C TYR A 226 -3.25 33.71 -3.18
N GLY A 227 -2.80 34.39 -4.24
CA GLY A 227 -2.12 33.75 -5.36
C GLY A 227 -1.38 34.74 -6.22
N ILE A 228 -0.35 34.24 -6.90
CA ILE A 228 0.38 34.96 -7.94
C ILE A 228 -0.12 34.48 -9.31
N PRO A 229 -0.55 35.37 -10.21
CA PRO A 229 -0.96 34.98 -11.55
C PRO A 229 0.18 34.26 -12.29
N HIS A 230 -0.10 33.13 -12.93
CA HIS A 230 0.85 32.48 -13.84
C HIS A 230 1.04 33.35 -15.09
N PRO A 231 2.28 33.55 -15.59
CA PRO A 231 2.55 34.51 -16.67
C PRO A 231 1.92 34.14 -18.02
N GLU A 232 1.91 32.86 -18.38
CA GLU A 232 1.41 32.41 -19.70
C GLU A 232 0.00 31.82 -19.68
N ARG A 233 -0.51 31.46 -18.51
CA ARG A 233 -1.73 30.65 -18.36
C ARG A 233 -2.69 31.33 -17.42
N HIS A 234 -3.98 31.13 -17.68
CA HIS A 234 -5.04 31.52 -16.77
C HIS A 234 -5.08 30.57 -15.57
N ALA A 235 -4.04 30.60 -14.72
CA ALA A 235 -3.87 29.82 -13.50
C ALA A 235 -3.14 30.64 -12.44
N PHE A 236 -3.20 30.22 -11.18
CA PHE A 236 -2.57 30.90 -10.05
C PHE A 236 -1.58 29.98 -9.35
N LEU A 237 -0.39 30.50 -9.07
CA LEU A 237 0.55 29.88 -8.14
C LEU A 237 0.12 30.27 -6.72
N VAL A 238 -0.11 29.28 -5.87
CA VAL A 238 -0.63 29.48 -4.51
C VAL A 238 0.14 28.65 -3.50
N THR A 239 0.07 29.05 -2.24
CA THR A 239 0.59 28.29 -1.09
C THR A 239 -0.59 27.78 -0.26
N PRO A 240 -0.81 26.46 -0.15
CA PRO A 240 -1.83 25.92 0.75
C PRO A 240 -1.55 26.28 2.21
N VAL A 241 -2.57 26.30 3.06
CA VAL A 241 -2.41 26.52 4.52
C VAL A 241 -1.67 25.36 5.18
N VAL A 242 -1.88 24.14 4.68
CA VAL A 242 -1.23 22.93 5.20
C VAL A 242 -0.16 22.47 4.21
N THR A 243 1.09 22.85 4.47
CA THR A 243 2.27 22.40 3.72
C THR A 243 3.11 21.42 4.54
N ARG A 244 3.97 20.66 3.86
CA ARG A 244 4.99 19.83 4.52
C ARG A 244 5.94 20.69 5.35
N HIS A 245 6.41 21.81 4.80
CA HIS A 245 7.28 22.76 5.48
C HIS A 245 6.50 24.03 5.86
N THR A 246 5.98 24.05 7.11
CA THR A 246 5.11 25.13 7.59
C THR A 246 5.80 26.48 7.53
N GLY A 247 5.17 27.45 6.87
CA GLY A 247 5.65 28.83 6.77
C GLY A 247 6.71 29.08 5.70
N GLU A 248 7.24 28.03 5.06
CA GLU A 248 8.27 28.19 4.02
C GLU A 248 7.71 28.32 2.60
N GLY A 249 6.41 28.03 2.41
CA GLY A 249 5.73 28.09 1.12
C GLY A 249 5.76 29.47 0.44
N PRO A 250 5.53 30.60 1.14
CA PRO A 250 5.57 31.92 0.52
C PRO A 250 6.95 32.30 -0.03
N GLU A 251 8.03 31.91 0.66
CA GLU A 251 9.39 32.17 0.18
C GLU A 251 9.71 31.34 -1.07
N LEU A 252 9.32 30.05 -1.08
CA LEU A 252 9.42 29.25 -2.30
C LEU A 252 8.58 29.85 -3.43
N LEU A 253 7.33 30.24 -3.15
CA LEU A 253 6.44 30.86 -4.14
C LEU A 253 7.07 32.09 -4.77
N ARG A 254 7.71 32.96 -3.98
CA ARG A 254 8.41 34.14 -4.47
C ARG A 254 9.51 33.77 -5.47
N VAL A 255 10.39 32.84 -5.10
CA VAL A 255 11.51 32.39 -5.95
C VAL A 255 11.00 31.77 -7.25
N ILE A 256 10.00 30.88 -7.16
CA ILE A 256 9.42 30.20 -8.31
C ILE A 256 8.71 31.19 -9.23
N ALA A 257 7.87 32.08 -8.68
CA ALA A 257 7.14 33.07 -9.47
C ALA A 257 8.11 34.01 -10.19
N GLN A 258 9.10 34.57 -9.50
CA GLN A 258 10.10 35.42 -10.11
C GLN A 258 10.76 34.72 -11.30
N ARG A 259 11.28 33.51 -11.09
CA ARG A 259 11.99 32.77 -12.14
C ARG A 259 11.07 32.41 -13.31
N LEU A 260 9.82 32.04 -13.03
CA LEU A 260 8.85 31.71 -14.05
C LEU A 260 8.57 32.92 -14.97
N TYR A 261 8.41 34.12 -14.41
CA TYR A 261 8.26 35.34 -15.18
C TYR A 261 9.53 35.69 -15.98
N GLU A 262 10.72 35.44 -15.42
CA GLU A 262 12.00 35.63 -16.12
C GLU A 262 12.21 34.64 -17.28
N LEU A 263 11.61 33.46 -17.24
CA LEU A 263 11.72 32.47 -18.31
C LEU A 263 10.68 32.68 -19.43
N THR A 264 9.53 33.28 -19.11
CA THR A 264 8.37 33.35 -20.00
C THR A 264 8.12 34.74 -20.60
N VAL A 265 8.36 35.82 -19.84
CA VAL A 265 8.04 37.18 -20.30
C VAL A 265 9.21 37.72 -21.14
N PRO A 266 9.02 38.12 -22.41
CA PRO A 266 10.08 38.72 -23.22
C PRO A 266 10.75 39.90 -22.53
N GLU A 267 12.08 40.02 -22.66
CA GLU A 267 12.91 41.05 -22.00
C GLU A 267 12.40 42.49 -22.25
N ALA A 268 11.80 42.75 -23.42
CA ALA A 268 11.22 44.03 -23.80
C ALA A 268 10.01 44.47 -22.94
N LEU A 269 9.24 43.53 -22.36
CA LEU A 269 8.08 43.83 -21.50
C LEU A 269 8.49 44.02 -20.04
N ARG A 270 9.66 43.52 -19.62
CA ARG A 270 10.20 43.73 -18.26
C ARG A 270 10.78 45.14 -18.08
N ALA A 271 11.15 45.80 -19.18
CA ALA A 271 11.71 47.15 -19.20
C ALA A 271 10.64 48.26 -19.32
N ALA A 272 9.36 47.90 -19.46
CA ALA A 272 8.28 48.89 -19.55
C ALA A 272 8.02 49.47 -18.15
N PRO A 273 8.15 50.79 -17.93
CA PRO A 273 7.78 51.40 -16.67
C PRO A 273 6.29 51.19 -16.40
N ALA A 274 5.94 51.01 -15.12
CA ALA A 274 4.55 50.87 -14.67
C ALA A 274 3.69 51.98 -15.30
N PRO A 275 2.48 51.66 -15.83
CA PRO A 275 1.61 52.69 -16.36
C PRO A 275 1.28 53.67 -15.25
N GLU A 276 1.66 54.94 -15.44
CA GLU A 276 1.31 56.04 -14.56
C GLU A 276 -0.21 55.99 -14.35
N ALA A 277 -0.62 55.92 -13.08
CA ALA A 277 -2.02 55.97 -12.71
C ALA A 277 -2.61 57.26 -13.29
N GLU A 278 -3.41 57.12 -14.36
CA GLU A 278 -4.23 58.19 -14.91
C GLU A 278 -5.16 58.68 -13.79
N ALA A 279 -4.75 59.79 -13.17
CA ALA A 279 -5.62 60.58 -12.33
C ALA A 279 -6.73 61.14 -13.23
N ALA A 280 -7.90 60.49 -13.19
CA ALA A 280 -9.10 61.00 -13.82
C ALA A 280 -9.59 62.29 -13.10
N PRO A 281 -10.16 63.26 -13.85
CA PRO A 281 -10.52 64.60 -13.36
C PRO A 281 -11.72 64.64 -12.40
#